data_AF-A0A497TYN4-F1
#
_entry.id   AF-A0A497TYN4-F1
#
_cell.length_a   1.000
_cell.length_b   1.000
_cell.length_c   1.000
_cell.angle_alpha   90.00
_cell.angle_beta   90.00
_cell.angle_gamma   90.00
#
_symmetry.space_group_name_H-M   'P 1'
#
loop_
_entity.id
_entity.type
_entity.pdbx_description
1 polymer ?
#
loop_
_entity_poly.entity_id
_entity_poly.type
_entity_poly.pdbx_seq_one_letter_code
_entity_poly.pdbx_strand_id
1 'polypeptide(L)'
;MIGMLACVLPVLFAVGCAKPQINDLKKFVAKEKTASPSQIEPIPEIRQIETFLYDHQDRRDPFAPSSEQPSAERTVVESGIAPDFNRRKEELESYSLDTLRMVGTLEQNEIAWALVQTREGTIHRVRSGNHMGRNYGRITQISEEKINLTEIVQDGLGSYRERPASLALTE
;
A
#
# COMPACT_ATOMS: atom_id res chain seq x y z
N MET A 1 94.15 41.33 38.09
CA MET A 1 93.54 40.13 38.69
C MET A 1 92.07 39.96 38.26
N ILE A 2 91.76 40.13 36.97
CA ILE A 2 90.41 40.01 36.38
C ILE A 2 90.40 38.99 35.23
N GLY A 3 91.53 38.73 34.58
CA GLY A 3 91.64 37.74 33.50
C GLY A 3 91.62 36.27 33.92
N MET A 4 91.86 35.95 35.21
CA MET A 4 91.89 34.56 35.69
C MET A 4 90.49 34.03 36.06
N LEU A 5 89.47 34.89 36.14
CA LEU A 5 88.08 34.51 36.44
C LEU A 5 87.25 34.23 35.18
N ALA A 6 87.68 34.72 34.01
CA ALA A 6 86.93 34.61 32.75
C ALA A 6 87.04 33.23 32.07
N CYS A 7 88.05 32.42 32.39
CA CYS A 7 88.23 31.07 31.81
C CYS A 7 87.61 29.94 32.64
N VAL A 8 87.12 30.18 33.86
CA VAL A 8 86.52 29.14 34.73
C VAL A 8 85.01 29.00 34.49
N LEU A 9 84.38 30.01 33.91
CA LEU A 9 82.92 30.04 33.70
C LEU A 9 82.37 29.06 32.64
N PRO A 10 83.07 28.67 31.54
CA PRO A 10 82.50 27.76 30.56
C PRO A 10 82.64 26.28 30.96
N VAL A 11 83.47 25.93 31.95
CA VAL A 11 83.66 24.54 32.38
C VAL A 11 82.54 24.06 33.32
N LEU A 12 81.87 24.97 34.04
CA LEU A 12 80.76 24.63 34.92
C LEU A 12 79.45 24.29 34.19
N PHE A 13 79.32 24.67 32.91
CA PHE A 13 78.12 24.37 32.11
C PHE A 13 78.16 23.03 31.37
N ALA A 14 79.26 22.26 31.47
CA ALA A 14 79.43 20.98 30.79
C ALA A 14 78.92 19.76 31.59
N VAL A 15 78.18 19.95 32.69
CA VAL A 15 77.49 18.84 33.39
C VAL A 15 76.01 18.84 33.03
N GLY A 16 75.73 18.54 31.76
CA GLY A 16 74.38 18.29 31.25
C GLY A 16 73.94 16.86 31.59
N CYS A 17 72.85 16.77 32.35
CA CYS A 17 72.31 15.59 33.00
C CYS A 17 72.26 14.28 32.18
N ALA A 18 72.84 13.22 32.74
CA ALA A 18 72.42 11.85 32.46
C ALA A 18 70.99 11.64 33.01
N LYS A 19 69.99 11.45 32.13
CA LYS A 19 68.60 11.22 32.55
C LYS A 19 68.37 9.74 32.94
N PRO A 20 67.86 9.43 34.14
CA PRO A 20 67.57 8.06 34.59
C PRO A 20 66.27 7.44 34.02
N GLN A 21 65.53 8.15 33.15
CA GLN A 21 64.17 7.77 32.75
C GLN A 21 64.05 6.72 31.63
N ILE A 22 65.16 6.17 31.12
CA ILE A 22 65.09 5.16 30.03
C ILE A 22 64.63 3.80 30.58
N ASN A 23 64.81 3.55 31.88
CA ASN A 23 64.45 2.26 32.48
C ASN A 23 62.94 2.06 32.58
N ASP A 24 62.17 3.14 32.81
CA ASP A 24 60.72 3.10 32.84
C ASP A 24 60.12 2.81 31.46
N LEU A 25 60.64 3.49 30.42
CA LEU A 25 60.26 3.21 29.04
C LEU A 25 60.58 1.77 28.63
N LYS A 26 61.75 1.25 29.03
CA LYS A 26 62.12 -0.15 28.78
C LYS A 26 61.17 -1.13 29.48
N LYS A 27 60.76 -0.83 30.72
CA LYS A 27 59.77 -1.65 31.46
C LYS A 27 58.39 -1.59 30.82
N PHE A 28 57.94 -0.42 30.38
CA PHE A 28 56.67 -0.26 29.68
C PHE A 28 56.65 -1.06 28.37
N VAL A 29 57.68 -0.93 27.54
CA VAL A 29 57.79 -1.69 26.28
C VAL A 29 57.88 -3.19 26.53
N ALA A 30 58.61 -3.62 27.57
CA ALA A 30 58.67 -5.03 27.92
C ALA A 30 57.29 -5.57 28.34
N LYS A 31 56.52 -4.80 29.11
CA LYS A 31 55.17 -5.16 29.56
C LYS A 31 54.17 -5.26 28.39
N GLU A 32 54.20 -4.31 27.46
CA GLU A 32 53.31 -4.32 26.29
C GLU A 32 53.66 -5.47 25.34
N LYS A 33 54.95 -5.82 25.20
CA LYS A 33 55.36 -6.97 24.36
C LYS A 33 54.91 -8.32 24.91
N THR A 34 54.73 -8.47 26.23
CA THR A 34 54.18 -9.69 26.84
C THR A 34 52.66 -9.68 26.94
N ALA A 35 51.98 -8.58 26.60
CA ALA A 35 50.53 -8.57 26.53
C ALA A 35 50.09 -9.45 25.35
N SER A 36 49.38 -10.54 25.65
CA SER A 36 48.86 -11.45 24.62
C SER A 36 47.88 -10.70 23.70
N PRO A 37 47.94 -10.92 22.37
CA PRO A 37 47.02 -10.28 21.44
C PRO A 37 45.58 -10.64 21.80
N SER A 38 44.72 -9.64 21.92
CA SER A 38 43.28 -9.85 22.12
C SER A 38 42.72 -10.63 20.94
N GLN A 39 41.85 -11.61 21.21
CA GLN A 39 41.23 -12.42 20.17
C GLN A 39 40.42 -11.52 19.24
N ILE A 40 40.87 -11.40 17.98
CA ILE A 40 40.18 -10.66 16.94
C ILE A 40 39.00 -11.52 16.50
N GLU A 41 37.79 -10.96 16.51
CA GLU A 41 36.63 -11.66 15.98
C GLU A 41 36.85 -11.96 14.49
N PRO A 42 36.61 -13.21 14.04
CA PRO A 42 36.77 -13.56 12.64
C PRO A 42 35.79 -12.74 11.78
N ILE A 43 36.23 -12.40 10.58
CA ILE A 43 35.40 -11.70 9.60
C ILE A 43 34.14 -12.56 9.34
N PRO A 44 32.94 -11.98 9.36
CA PRO A 44 31.70 -12.72 9.14
C PRO A 44 31.70 -13.33 7.74
N GLU A 45 31.26 -14.59 7.64
CA GLU A 45 31.11 -15.25 6.36
C GLU A 45 29.93 -14.67 5.56
N ILE A 46 30.20 -14.28 4.32
CA ILE A 46 29.18 -13.82 3.38
C ILE A 46 28.38 -15.04 2.92
N ARG A 47 27.10 -15.10 3.28
CA ARG A 47 26.21 -16.17 2.81
C ARG A 47 25.97 -16.02 1.31
N GLN A 48 26.23 -17.08 0.56
CA GLN A 48 25.87 -17.12 -0.86
C GLN A 48 24.34 -17.23 -0.99
N ILE A 49 23.75 -16.41 -1.86
CA ILE A 49 22.33 -16.48 -2.17
C ILE A 49 22.16 -17.66 -3.14
N GLU A 50 21.40 -18.67 -2.74
CA GLU A 50 21.06 -19.76 -3.65
C GLU A 50 20.16 -19.25 -4.76
N THR A 51 20.55 -19.49 -6.01
CA THR A 51 19.73 -19.12 -7.17
C THR A 51 18.64 -20.16 -7.32
N PHE A 52 17.38 -19.75 -7.14
CA PHE A 52 16.25 -20.63 -7.37
C PHE A 52 15.95 -20.68 -8.87
N LEU A 53 16.11 -21.86 -9.49
CA LEU A 53 15.69 -22.08 -10.86
C LEU A 53 14.19 -22.37 -10.88
N TYR A 54 13.46 -21.64 -11.71
CA TYR A 54 12.01 -21.83 -11.88
C TYR A 54 11.75 -23.07 -12.75
N ASP A 55 11.38 -24.17 -12.10
CA ASP A 55 10.94 -25.40 -12.78
C ASP A 55 9.41 -25.45 -12.86
N HIS A 56 8.90 -25.40 -14.09
CA HIS A 56 7.48 -25.41 -14.44
C HIS A 56 7.07 -26.71 -15.12
N GLN A 57 7.99 -27.65 -15.34
CA GLN A 57 7.65 -28.92 -15.95
C GLN A 57 6.71 -29.69 -15.01
N ASP A 58 5.67 -30.30 -15.59
CA ASP A 58 4.57 -30.99 -14.91
C ASP A 58 3.61 -30.15 -14.03
N ARG A 59 3.69 -28.81 -14.07
CA ARG A 59 2.69 -27.97 -13.39
C ARG A 59 1.55 -27.60 -14.32
N ARG A 60 0.34 -27.52 -13.75
CA ARG A 60 -0.86 -27.02 -14.44
C ARG A 60 -0.60 -25.61 -14.95
N ASP A 61 -1.00 -25.34 -16.19
CA ASP A 61 -0.94 -24.01 -16.78
C ASP A 61 -1.70 -23.00 -15.87
N PRO A 62 -1.02 -21.98 -15.33
CA PRO A 62 -1.63 -20.99 -14.46
C PRO A 62 -2.71 -20.14 -15.17
N PHE A 63 -2.73 -20.13 -16.51
CA PHE A 63 -3.72 -19.43 -17.32
C PHE A 63 -4.83 -20.36 -17.84
N ALA A 64 -4.72 -21.67 -17.61
CA ALA A 64 -5.80 -22.58 -17.96
C ALA A 64 -7.01 -22.38 -17.02
N PRO A 65 -8.24 -22.29 -17.57
CA PRO A 65 -9.45 -22.06 -16.78
C PRO A 65 -9.64 -23.19 -15.74
N SER A 66 -9.88 -22.83 -14.47
CA SER A 66 -10.01 -23.78 -13.36
C SER A 66 -11.13 -24.79 -13.62
N SER A 67 -10.82 -26.09 -13.49
CA SER A 67 -11.80 -27.18 -13.58
C SER A 67 -12.71 -27.28 -12.35
N GLU A 68 -12.42 -26.52 -11.30
CA GLU A 68 -13.17 -26.50 -10.03
C GLU A 68 -14.00 -25.23 -9.83
N GLN A 69 -14.38 -24.54 -10.91
CA GLN A 69 -15.58 -23.71 -10.77
C GLN A 69 -16.74 -24.68 -10.53
N PRO A 70 -17.45 -24.63 -9.38
CA PRO A 70 -18.69 -25.37 -9.27
C PRO A 70 -19.53 -24.91 -10.45
N SER A 71 -19.88 -25.85 -11.30
CA SER A 71 -20.97 -25.70 -12.24
C SER A 71 -22.23 -25.52 -11.39
N ALA A 72 -22.41 -24.31 -10.82
CA ALA A 72 -23.72 -23.71 -10.79
C ALA A 72 -24.15 -23.81 -12.25
N GLU A 73 -25.07 -24.73 -12.52
CA GLU A 73 -25.64 -25.02 -13.82
C GLU A 73 -25.73 -23.70 -14.57
N ARG A 74 -24.75 -23.44 -15.45
CA ARG A 74 -24.78 -22.32 -16.36
C ARG A 74 -25.71 -22.78 -17.46
N THR A 75 -26.98 -22.90 -17.09
CA THR A 75 -28.05 -22.62 -18.00
C THR A 75 -27.70 -21.24 -18.51
N VAL A 76 -27.08 -21.17 -19.69
CA VAL A 76 -27.22 -20.01 -20.57
C VAL A 76 -28.71 -20.00 -20.86
N VAL A 77 -29.50 -19.58 -19.88
CA VAL A 77 -30.75 -18.95 -20.14
C VAL A 77 -30.28 -17.78 -20.96
N GLU A 78 -30.59 -17.80 -22.26
CA GLU A 78 -30.80 -16.58 -23.03
C GLU A 78 -31.85 -15.80 -22.24
N SER A 79 -31.37 -15.21 -21.16
CA SER A 79 -32.17 -14.49 -20.22
C SER A 79 -32.46 -13.27 -21.05
N GLY A 80 -33.70 -13.03 -21.44
CA GLY A 80 -34.10 -11.78 -22.10
C GLY A 80 -33.80 -10.51 -21.26
N ILE A 81 -32.99 -10.65 -20.22
CA ILE A 81 -32.32 -9.65 -19.42
C ILE A 81 -31.29 -8.99 -20.34
N ALA A 82 -31.71 -7.90 -20.94
CA ALA A 82 -30.83 -6.96 -21.62
C ALA A 82 -31.24 -5.55 -21.18
N PRO A 83 -30.31 -4.60 -21.14
CA PRO A 83 -30.68 -3.20 -20.98
C PRO A 83 -31.65 -2.77 -22.09
N ASP A 84 -32.71 -2.07 -21.72
CA ASP A 84 -33.55 -1.42 -22.72
C ASP A 84 -32.80 -0.20 -23.29
N PHE A 85 -32.31 -0.33 -24.52
CA PHE A 85 -31.62 0.75 -25.23
C PHE A 85 -32.55 1.74 -25.93
N ASN A 86 -33.84 1.40 -26.07
CA ASN A 86 -34.80 2.21 -26.81
C ASN A 86 -35.48 3.27 -25.92
N ARG A 87 -35.43 3.10 -24.61
CA ARG A 87 -35.94 4.11 -23.67
C ARG A 87 -35.05 5.35 -23.65
N ARG A 88 -35.67 6.47 -23.29
CA ARG A 88 -34.91 7.69 -22.95
C ARG A 88 -34.13 7.44 -21.66
N LYS A 89 -32.85 7.81 -21.68
CA LYS A 89 -31.99 7.78 -20.51
C LYS A 89 -32.36 8.89 -19.53
N GLU A 90 -32.28 8.58 -18.26
CA GLU A 90 -32.40 9.52 -17.15
C GLU A 90 -31.04 10.17 -16.86
N GLU A 91 -31.05 11.37 -16.28
CA GLU A 91 -29.83 12.14 -15.99
C GLU A 91 -28.84 11.36 -15.13
N LEU A 92 -29.32 10.63 -14.12
CA LEU A 92 -28.47 9.90 -13.17
C LEU A 92 -27.79 8.66 -13.78
N GLU A 93 -28.08 8.31 -15.04
CA GLU A 93 -27.43 7.19 -15.74
C GLU A 93 -26.09 7.55 -16.37
N SER A 94 -25.77 8.84 -16.51
CA SER A 94 -24.42 9.27 -16.92
C SER A 94 -23.39 9.08 -15.79
N TYR A 95 -23.86 8.88 -14.57
CA TYR A 95 -23.04 8.77 -13.36
C TYR A 95 -22.77 7.33 -12.99
N SER A 96 -21.58 7.05 -12.49
CA SER A 96 -21.31 5.75 -11.86
C SER A 96 -21.98 5.70 -10.48
N LEU A 97 -22.55 4.55 -10.10
CA LEU A 97 -23.33 4.41 -8.87
C LEU A 97 -22.52 4.76 -7.60
N ASP A 98 -21.22 4.47 -7.61
CA ASP A 98 -20.26 4.79 -6.56
C ASP A 98 -20.01 6.28 -6.35
N THR A 99 -20.33 7.12 -7.34
CA THR A 99 -20.20 8.59 -7.27
C THR A 99 -21.48 9.27 -6.77
N LEU A 100 -22.59 8.56 -6.77
CA LEU A 100 -23.86 9.06 -6.26
C LEU A 100 -23.91 8.93 -4.74
N ARG A 101 -24.66 9.81 -4.08
CA ARG A 101 -24.87 9.79 -2.63
C ARG A 101 -26.35 10.02 -2.32
N MET A 102 -26.95 9.16 -1.51
CA MET A 102 -28.29 9.44 -0.98
C MET A 102 -28.15 10.47 0.13
N VAL A 103 -28.90 11.57 0.03
CA VAL A 103 -28.89 12.67 1.01
C VAL A 103 -30.19 12.76 1.83
N GLY A 104 -31.22 12.01 1.44
CA GLY A 104 -32.45 11.93 2.22
C GLY A 104 -33.64 11.40 1.44
N THR A 105 -34.80 11.47 2.07
CA THR A 105 -36.10 11.17 1.47
C THR A 105 -37.00 12.41 1.55
N LEU A 106 -37.97 12.49 0.65
CA LEU A 106 -38.97 13.54 0.60
C LEU A 106 -40.30 12.90 0.28
N GLU A 107 -41.31 13.10 1.13
CA GLU A 107 -42.68 12.71 0.81
C GLU A 107 -43.42 13.92 0.25
N GLN A 108 -43.99 13.76 -0.95
CA GLN A 108 -44.77 14.81 -1.59
C GLN A 108 -45.96 14.20 -2.33
N ASN A 109 -47.16 14.67 -2.05
CA ASN A 109 -48.41 14.19 -2.66
C ASN A 109 -48.58 12.67 -2.53
N GLU A 110 -48.30 12.10 -1.35
CA GLU A 110 -48.34 10.66 -1.07
C GLU A 110 -47.32 9.82 -1.86
N ILE A 111 -46.36 10.46 -2.53
CA ILE A 111 -45.27 9.79 -3.25
C ILE A 111 -43.98 9.97 -2.47
N ALA A 112 -43.34 8.85 -2.12
CA ALA A 112 -42.00 8.83 -1.55
C ALA A 112 -40.94 9.04 -2.63
N TRP A 113 -40.14 10.09 -2.46
CA TRP A 113 -38.98 10.42 -3.27
C TRP A 113 -37.71 10.17 -2.46
N ALA A 114 -36.65 9.74 -3.12
CA ALA A 114 -35.30 9.83 -2.59
C ALA A 114 -34.56 11.01 -3.23
N LEU A 115 -33.70 11.63 -2.44
CA LEU A 115 -32.82 12.70 -2.88
C LEU A 115 -31.43 12.12 -3.07
N VAL A 116 -30.92 12.22 -4.30
CA VAL A 116 -29.62 11.70 -4.70
C VAL A 116 -28.75 12.87 -5.17
N GLN A 117 -27.61 13.04 -4.52
CA GLN A 117 -26.61 14.02 -4.89
C GLN A 117 -25.57 13.39 -5.82
N THR A 118 -25.25 14.12 -6.89
CA THR A 118 -24.16 13.81 -7.83
C THR A 118 -22.82 14.31 -7.28
N ARG A 119 -21.70 13.88 -7.87
CA ARG A 119 -20.36 14.34 -7.46
C ARG A 119 -20.20 15.86 -7.62
N GLU A 120 -20.91 16.48 -8.54
CA GLU A 120 -20.90 17.93 -8.77
C GLU A 120 -21.74 18.71 -7.73
N GLY A 121 -22.43 18.01 -6.84
CA GLY A 121 -23.25 18.59 -5.78
C GLY A 121 -24.71 18.81 -6.16
N THR A 122 -25.10 18.55 -7.41
CA THR A 122 -26.49 18.67 -7.88
C THR A 122 -27.36 17.58 -7.28
N ILE A 123 -28.50 17.97 -6.71
CA ILE A 123 -29.48 17.05 -6.09
C ILE A 123 -30.60 16.74 -7.08
N HIS A 124 -30.83 15.45 -7.31
CA HIS A 124 -31.91 14.93 -8.12
C HIS A 124 -32.89 14.15 -7.26
N ARG A 125 -34.17 14.32 -7.54
CA ARG A 125 -35.25 13.52 -6.94
C ARG A 125 -35.52 12.29 -7.80
N VAL A 126 -35.61 11.13 -7.16
CA VAL A 126 -35.94 9.85 -7.81
C VAL A 126 -37.02 9.11 -7.04
N ARG A 127 -37.78 8.26 -7.72
CA ARG A 127 -38.80 7.38 -7.12
C ARG A 127 -38.58 5.93 -7.54
N SER A 128 -39.32 5.01 -6.94
CA SER A 128 -39.30 3.60 -7.37
C SER A 128 -39.59 3.49 -8.88
N GLY A 129 -38.81 2.65 -9.56
CA GLY A 129 -38.85 2.45 -11.00
C GLY A 129 -37.98 3.40 -11.83
N ASN A 130 -37.42 4.47 -11.26
CA ASN A 130 -36.42 5.30 -11.94
C ASN A 130 -35.09 4.56 -12.12
N HIS A 131 -34.24 5.10 -12.99
CA HIS A 131 -32.95 4.53 -13.34
C HIS A 131 -31.79 5.44 -12.94
N MET A 132 -30.74 4.85 -12.40
CA MET A 132 -29.51 5.54 -12.04
C MET A 132 -28.31 4.62 -12.16
N GLY A 133 -27.13 5.20 -12.31
CA GLY A 133 -25.91 4.42 -12.51
C GLY A 133 -25.73 4.01 -13.98
N ARG A 134 -24.46 3.94 -14.42
CA ARG A 134 -24.08 3.49 -15.77
C ARG A 134 -24.49 2.05 -16.11
N ASN A 135 -24.77 1.22 -15.11
CA ASN A 135 -25.16 -0.17 -15.28
C ASN A 135 -26.70 -0.35 -15.30
N TYR A 136 -27.44 0.65 -15.80
CA TYR A 136 -28.90 0.58 -15.94
C TYR A 136 -29.62 0.21 -14.63
N GLY A 137 -29.17 0.80 -13.52
CA GLY A 137 -29.66 0.47 -12.18
C GLY A 137 -31.10 0.93 -11.98
N ARG A 138 -32.05 -0.01 -11.94
CA ARG A 138 -33.47 0.29 -11.69
C ARG A 138 -33.78 0.27 -10.20
N ILE A 139 -34.32 1.37 -9.68
CA ILE A 139 -34.71 1.48 -8.27
C ILE A 139 -35.87 0.54 -7.98
N THR A 140 -35.67 -0.37 -7.04
CA THR A 140 -36.69 -1.34 -6.61
C THR A 140 -37.44 -0.83 -5.38
N GLN A 141 -36.72 -0.26 -4.42
CA GLN A 141 -37.28 0.20 -3.16
C GLN A 141 -36.51 1.40 -2.60
N ILE A 142 -37.23 2.32 -1.97
CA ILE A 142 -36.68 3.46 -1.23
C ILE A 142 -37.08 3.28 0.24
N SER A 143 -36.11 3.42 1.13
CA SER A 143 -36.28 3.48 2.59
C SER A 143 -35.61 4.74 3.13
N GLU A 144 -35.83 5.06 4.40
CA GLU A 144 -35.21 6.22 5.06
C GLU A 144 -33.68 6.12 5.12
N GLU A 145 -33.15 4.91 5.25
CA GLU A 145 -31.71 4.66 5.44
C GLU A 145 -30.96 4.36 4.12
N LYS A 146 -31.67 3.93 3.06
CA LYS A 146 -31.05 3.51 1.80
C LYS A 146 -32.04 3.41 0.63
N ILE A 147 -31.47 3.42 -0.57
CA ILE A 147 -32.14 3.07 -1.82
C ILE A 147 -31.64 1.69 -2.28
N ASN A 148 -32.55 0.75 -2.54
CA ASN A 148 -32.23 -0.53 -3.17
C ASN A 148 -32.53 -0.47 -4.67
N LEU A 149 -31.65 -1.07 -5.47
CA LEU A 149 -31.79 -1.13 -6.92
C LEU A 149 -31.21 -2.42 -7.50
N THR A 150 -31.58 -2.72 -8.73
CA THR A 150 -31.01 -3.84 -9.51
C THR A 150 -30.28 -3.28 -10.71
N GLU A 151 -28.97 -3.53 -10.80
CA GLU A 151 -28.13 -3.19 -11.96
C GLU A 151 -28.13 -4.33 -12.97
N ILE A 152 -27.92 -4.01 -14.24
CA ILE A 152 -27.69 -4.97 -15.31
C ILE A 152 -26.23 -4.83 -15.75
N VAL A 153 -25.43 -5.86 -15.46
CA VAL A 153 -23.99 -5.87 -15.75
C VAL A 153 -23.69 -6.92 -16.81
N GLN A 154 -22.83 -6.59 -17.76
CA GLN A 154 -22.34 -7.54 -18.75
C GLN A 154 -21.29 -8.46 -18.12
N ASP A 155 -21.47 -9.77 -18.27
CA ASP A 155 -20.49 -10.78 -17.91
C ASP A 155 -19.36 -10.83 -18.96
N GLY A 156 -18.20 -11.36 -18.60
CA GLY A 156 -17.01 -11.40 -19.48
C GLY A 156 -17.20 -12.20 -20.78
N LEU A 157 -18.28 -12.97 -20.88
CA LEU A 157 -18.68 -13.77 -22.04
C LEU A 157 -19.76 -13.10 -22.91
N GLY A 158 -20.12 -11.84 -22.62
CA GLY A 158 -21.05 -11.03 -23.41
C GLY A 158 -22.53 -11.10 -22.97
N SER A 159 -22.91 -12.07 -22.13
CA SER A 159 -24.24 -12.18 -21.52
C SER A 159 -24.47 -11.09 -20.46
N TYR A 160 -25.72 -10.72 -20.18
CA TYR A 160 -26.06 -9.82 -19.07
C TYR A 160 -26.53 -10.59 -17.84
N ARG A 161 -26.31 -10.01 -16.66
CA ARG A 161 -26.80 -10.52 -15.37
C ARG A 161 -27.28 -9.38 -14.48
N GLU A 162 -28.36 -9.62 -13.75
CA GLU A 162 -28.83 -8.73 -12.70
C GLU A 162 -27.93 -8.79 -11.47
N ARG A 163 -27.60 -7.63 -10.91
CA ARG A 163 -26.82 -7.47 -9.69
C ARG A 163 -27.58 -6.59 -8.70
N PRO A 164 -27.95 -7.09 -7.51
CA PRO A 164 -28.52 -6.23 -6.47
C PRO A 164 -27.47 -5.24 -5.98
N ALA A 165 -27.86 -3.98 -5.82
CA ALA A 165 -27.05 -2.92 -5.29
C ALA A 165 -27.87 -2.02 -4.35
N SER A 166 -27.19 -1.29 -3.48
CA SER A 166 -27.83 -0.32 -2.59
C SER A 166 -26.99 0.94 -2.45
N LEU A 167 -27.67 2.05 -2.23
CA LEU A 167 -27.08 3.35 -1.92
C LEU A 167 -27.56 3.78 -0.54
N ALA A 168 -26.66 3.73 0.45
CA ALA A 168 -26.97 4.13 1.82
C ALA A 168 -27.05 5.66 1.96
N LEU A 169 -27.84 6.11 2.94
CA LEU A 169 -27.90 7.49 3.38
C LEU A 169 -26.51 7.91 3.87
N THR A 170 -26.05 9.06 3.40
CA THR A 170 -24.79 9.65 3.87
C THR A 170 -25.04 10.33 5.21
N GLU A 171 -24.31 9.93 6.25
CA GLU A 171 -24.31 10.58 7.57
C GLU A 171 -23.61 11.94 7.54
#